data_AF-A0A832VAK4-F1
#
_entry.id   AF-A0A832VAK4-F1
#
_cell.length_a   1.000
_cell.length_b   1.000
_cell.length_c   1.000
_cell.angle_alpha   90.00
_cell.angle_beta   90.00
_cell.angle_gamma   90.00
#
_symmetry.space_group_name_H-M   'P 1'
#
loop_
_entity.id
_entity.type
_entity.pdbx_description
1 polymer ?
#
loop_
_entity_poly.entity_id
_entity_poly.type
_entity_poly.pdbx_seq_one_letter_code
_entity_poly.pdbx_strand_id
1 'polypeptide(L)' 'MRRTFEHTADIGLAIEAESLDAAFGEAALALAEVVTGGALPPAQEERTLAVEAGTREQLLVRFLSRLLVEFDGDGFLP' A
#
# COMPACT_ATOMS: atom_id res chain seq x y z
N MET A 1 -7.28 23.21 28.25
CA MET A 1 -5.92 23.42 27.72
C MET A 1 -5.58 22.20 26.87
N ARG A 2 -5.04 22.36 25.65
CA ARG A 2 -4.72 21.26 24.73
C ARG A 2 -3.27 21.43 24.26
N ARG A 3 -2.48 20.35 24.21
CA ARG A 3 -1.14 20.35 23.61
C ARG A 3 -0.99 19.16 22.67
N THR A 4 -0.39 19.38 21.52
CA THR A 4 0.14 18.32 20.66
C THR A 4 1.49 17.85 21.20
N PHE A 5 1.84 16.60 20.93
CA PHE A 5 3.14 16.01 21.24
C PHE A 5 3.59 15.18 20.03
N GLU A 6 4.89 14.97 19.88
CA GLU A 6 5.42 14.13 18.80
C GLU A 6 4.96 12.68 18.97
N HIS A 7 4.35 12.13 17.92
CA HIS A 7 4.03 10.73 17.79
C HIS A 7 4.51 10.28 16.41
N THR A 8 5.48 9.38 16.34
CA THR A 8 5.81 8.66 15.09
C THR A 8 4.79 7.53 14.96
N ALA A 9 3.66 7.82 14.31
CA ALA A 9 2.55 6.87 14.11
C ALA A 9 2.78 5.94 12.91
N ASP A 10 4.04 5.76 12.51
CA ASP A 10 4.40 5.03 11.30
C ASP A 10 4.52 3.54 11.58
N ILE A 11 4.22 2.74 10.56
CA ILE A 11 4.41 1.29 10.55
C ILE A 11 5.43 0.97 9.46
N GLY A 12 6.47 0.22 9.83
CA GLY A 12 7.42 -0.35 8.87
C GLY A 12 6.92 -1.70 8.36
N LEU A 13 6.96 -1.91 7.05
CA LEU A 13 6.68 -3.19 6.40
C LEU A 13 7.99 -3.81 5.90
N ALA A 14 8.21 -5.08 6.23
CA ALA A 14 9.32 -5.88 5.75
C ALA A 14 8.76 -7.11 5.03
N ILE A 15 9.14 -7.28 3.77
CA ILE A 15 8.53 -8.26 2.86
C ILE A 15 9.64 -9.05 2.19
N GLU A 16 9.46 -10.37 2.17
CA GLU A 16 10.31 -11.31 1.44
C GLU A 16 9.41 -12.14 0.51
N ALA A 17 9.83 -12.32 -0.74
CA ALA A 17 9.09 -13.08 -1.73
C ALA A 17 10.03 -13.71 -2.76
N GLU A 18 9.53 -14.68 -3.53
CA GLU A 18 10.32 -15.44 -4.51
C GLU A 18 10.72 -14.60 -5.75
N SER A 19 10.04 -13.48 -5.99
CA SER A 19 10.30 -12.59 -7.11
C SER A 19 9.95 -11.14 -6.78
N LEU A 20 10.41 -10.20 -7.60
CA LEU A 20 10.08 -8.79 -7.45
C LEU A 20 8.58 -8.54 -7.61
N ASP A 21 7.95 -9.19 -8.59
CA ASP A 21 6.51 -9.07 -8.84
C ASP A 21 5.70 -9.59 -7.65
N ALA A 22 6.12 -10.72 -7.07
CA ALA A 22 5.50 -11.26 -5.86
C ALA A 22 5.69 -10.30 -4.67
N ALA A 23 6.86 -9.69 -4.50
CA ALA A 23 7.11 -8.72 -3.44
C ALA A 23 6.22 -7.46 -3.58
N PHE A 24 5.93 -7.02 -4.81
CA PHE A 24 4.98 -5.92 -5.04
C PHE A 24 3.54 -6.33 -4.67
N GLY A 25 3.13 -7.55 -4.99
CA GLY A 25 1.85 -8.10 -4.57
C GLY A 25 1.70 -8.12 -3.04
N GLU A 26 2.69 -8.69 -2.34
CA GLU A 26 2.70 -8.72 -0.87
C GLU A 26 2.71 -7.30 -0.26
N ALA A 27 3.40 -6.35 -0.89
CA ALA A 27 3.39 -4.95 -0.43
C ALA A 27 2.01 -4.28 -0.59
N ALA A 28 1.29 -4.62 -1.65
CA ALA A 28 -0.09 -4.16 -1.87
C ALA A 28 -1.02 -4.70 -0.77
N LEU A 29 -0.95 -6.00 -0.48
CA LEU A 29 -1.75 -6.64 0.55
C LEU A 29 -1.41 -6.13 1.95
N ALA A 30 -0.12 -5.99 2.28
CA ALA A 30 0.31 -5.47 3.56
C ALA A 30 -0.15 -4.02 3.78
N LEU A 31 -0.13 -3.19 2.73
CA LEU A 31 -0.72 -1.84 2.80
C LEU A 31 -2.23 -1.91 3.07
N ALA A 32 -2.96 -2.77 2.36
CA ALA A 32 -4.39 -2.94 2.56
C ALA A 32 -4.71 -3.39 3.99
N GLU A 33 -3.97 -4.36 4.56
CA GLU A 33 -4.12 -4.77 5.94
C GLU A 33 -3.88 -3.62 6.94
N VAL A 34 -2.87 -2.79 6.72
CA VAL A 34 -2.62 -1.61 7.58
C VAL A 34 -3.80 -0.64 7.52
N VAL A 35 -4.32 -0.38 6.32
CA VAL A 35 -5.46 0.54 6.12
C VAL A 35 -6.75 0.00 6.75
N THR A 36 -7.00 -1.31 6.65
CA THR A 36 -8.22 -1.95 7.15
C THR A 36 -8.15 -2.36 8.62
N GLY A 37 -6.97 -2.27 9.25
CA GLY A 37 -6.75 -2.71 10.63
C GLY A 37 -6.58 -4.23 10.79
N GLY A 38 -6.05 -4.90 9.77
CA GLY A 38 -5.58 -6.28 9.83
C GLY A 38 -6.45 -7.33 9.12
N ALA A 39 -7.46 -6.91 8.34
CA ALA A 39 -8.32 -7.84 7.61
C ALA A 39 -8.46 -7.44 6.14
N LEU A 40 -8.19 -8.37 5.22
CA LEU A 40 -8.40 -8.16 3.80
C LEU A 40 -9.87 -8.47 3.45
N PRO A 41 -10.63 -7.51 2.88
CA PRO A 41 -11.98 -7.77 2.41
C PRO A 41 -11.96 -8.73 1.21
N PRO A 42 -13.05 -9.46 0.93
CA PRO A 42 -13.14 -10.30 -0.25
C PRO A 42 -13.09 -9.46 -1.53
N ALA A 43 -12.39 -9.97 -2.54
CA ALA A 43 -12.31 -9.35 -3.86
C ALA A 43 -13.71 -9.25 -4.51
N GLN A 44 -14.05 -8.06 -4.98
CA GLN A 44 -15.35 -7.75 -5.59
C GLN A 44 -15.21 -7.21 -7.02
N GLU A 45 -14.06 -6.62 -7.34
CA GLU A 45 -13.74 -6.08 -8.66
C GLU A 45 -12.25 -6.24 -8.97
N GLU A 46 -11.91 -6.09 -10.25
CA GLU A 46 -10.53 -6.11 -10.73
C GLU A 46 -10.24 -4.79 -11.44
N ARG A 47 -9.06 -4.21 -11.16
CA ARG A 47 -8.57 -2.99 -11.81
C ARG A 47 -7.14 -3.17 -12.28
N THR A 48 -6.83 -2.63 -13.46
CA THR A 48 -5.46 -2.54 -13.96
C THR A 48 -4.90 -1.15 -13.67
N LEU A 49 -3.76 -1.12 -12.96
CA LEU A 49 -3.03 0.10 -12.65
C LEU A 49 -1.67 0.07 -13.38
N ALA A 50 -1.28 1.20 -13.96
CA ALA A 50 0.02 1.36 -14.59
C ALA A 50 0.82 2.46 -13.88
N VAL A 51 2.05 2.14 -13.51
CA VAL A 51 3.01 3.06 -12.90
C VAL A 51 4.38 2.85 -13.53
N GLU A 52 5.11 3.95 -13.67
CA GLU A 52 6.48 3.94 -14.22
C GLU A 52 7.40 4.73 -13.30
N ALA A 53 8.66 4.29 -13.22
CA ALA A 53 9.71 4.94 -12.47
C ALA A 53 11.10 4.59 -13.02
N GLY A 54 12.09 5.43 -12.70
CA GLY A 54 13.47 5.21 -13.16
C GLY A 54 14.26 4.17 -12.35
N THR A 55 13.77 3.78 -11.17
CA THR A 55 14.38 2.75 -10.31
C THR A 55 13.30 1.89 -9.64
N ARG A 56 13.71 0.74 -9.09
CA ARG A 56 12.79 -0.20 -8.41
C ARG A 56 12.20 0.38 -7.14
N GLU A 57 13.01 1.12 -6.38
CA GLU A 57 12.60 1.77 -5.13
C GLU A 57 11.55 2.84 -5.41
N GLN A 58 11.78 3.66 -6.44
CA GLN A 58 10.81 4.66 -6.88
C GLN A 58 9.54 4.00 -7.44
N LEU A 59 9.67 2.85 -8.11
CA LEU A 59 8.53 2.10 -8.62
C LEU A 59 7.65 1.63 -7.46
N LEU A 60 8.24 1.09 -6.38
CA LEU A 60 7.51 0.68 -5.19
C LEU A 60 6.78 1.85 -4.53
N VAL A 61 7.47 2.98 -4.34
CA VAL A 61 6.86 4.19 -3.77
C VAL A 61 5.67 4.65 -4.62
N ARG A 62 5.82 4.71 -5.95
CA ARG A 62 4.74 5.14 -6.85
C ARG A 62 3.60 4.15 -6.90
N PHE A 63 3.89 2.86 -6.87
CA PHE A 63 2.90 1.79 -6.84
C PHE A 63 2.03 1.87 -5.58
N LEU A 64 2.63 1.90 -4.39
CA LEU A 64 1.90 2.01 -3.13
C LEU A 64 1.15 3.36 -3.02
N SER A 65 1.77 4.45 -3.46
CA SER A 65 1.11 5.76 -3.51
C SER A 65 -0.10 5.75 -4.44
N ARG A 66 -0.02 5.03 -5.57
CA ARG A 66 -1.15 4.91 -6.49
C ARG A 66 -2.31 4.14 -5.84
N LEU A 67 -2.03 3.06 -5.10
CA LEU A 67 -3.07 2.33 -4.36
C LEU A 67 -3.76 3.22 -3.31
N LEU A 68 -3.00 4.06 -2.59
CA LEU A 68 -3.58 5.04 -1.66
C LEU A 68 -4.49 6.06 -2.37
N VAL A 69 -4.12 6.52 -3.57
CA VAL A 69 -4.98 7.42 -4.36
C VAL A 69 -6.28 6.74 -4.77
N GLU A 70 -6.24 5.47 -5.20
CA GLU A 70 -7.45 4.70 -5.55
C GLU A 70 -8.34 4.46 -4.33
N PHE A 71 -7.74 4.22 -3.16
CA PHE A 71 -8.45 4.10 -1.89
C PHE A 71 -9.11 5.42 -1.48
N ASP A 72 -8.40 6.54 -1.51
CA ASP A 72 -8.94 7.85 -1.14
C ASP A 72 -10.05 8.33 -2.09
N GLY A 73 -10.02 7.91 -3.37
CA GLY A 73 -11.01 8.26 -4.37
C GLY A 73 -12.28 7.39 -4.31
N ASP A 74 -12.13 6.10 -4.61
CA ASP A 74 -13.25 5.18 -4.80
C ASP A 74 -13.36 4.13 -3.67
N GLY A 75 -12.46 4.15 -2.68
CA GLY A 75 -12.38 3.10 -1.66
C GLY A 75 -11.79 1.78 -2.17
N PHE A 76 -11.13 1.78 -3.33
CA PHE A 76 -10.52 0.58 -3.90
C PHE A 76 -9.29 0.16 -3.10
N LEU A 77 -9.20 -1.13 -2.79
CA LEU A 77 -8.03 -1.79 -2.21
C LEU A 77 -7.73 -3.07 -3.01
N PRO A 78 -6.44 -3.43 -3.14
CA PRO A 78 -6.00 -4.65 -3.83
C PRO A 78 -6.36 -5.93 -3.07
#